data_AF-A0A8K0LW72-F1
#
_entry.id   AF-A0A8K0LW72-F1
#
_cell.length_a   1.000
_cell.length_b   1.000
_cell.length_c   1.000
_cell.angle_alpha   90.00
_cell.angle_beta   90.00
_cell.angle_gamma   90.00
#
_symmetry.space_group_name_H-M   'P 1'
#
loop_
_entity.id
_entity.type
_entity.pdbx_description
1 polymer ?
#
loop_
_entity_poly.entity_id
_entity_poly.type
_entity_poly.pdbx_seq_one_letter_code
_entity_poly.pdbx_strand_id
1 'polypeptide(L)'
;LTTYPGQSVVDPITLNWGAADPEERGPIVVSRSGETLKKRNAIGAHGGSYSVYNALAIASGDLPPDFKPDFRNTQPTFDFPIQPAWGDASKIVAMDPFGHNIARYYKTHLDSGLDIRPTIAITRAHMRVSEIVTSIESGQLQVDGNVVINKEGDVRVTKVAVEPVWFLPGVAARFNVDEGVLRRALFEFTGGSYPELVTRPDVNVFLPPIGGLTVYIFGPPERVSDPNVKLALRVHDECNGSDVFQSD
;
A
#
# COMPACT_ATOMS: atom_id res chain seq x y z
N LEU A 1 -22.15 9.93 15.21
CA LEU A 1 -22.88 10.51 14.06
C LEU A 1 -21.87 10.83 12.95
N THR A 2 -21.64 9.89 12.04
CA THR A 2 -20.78 10.07 10.85
C THR A 2 -21.60 10.34 9.58
N THR A 3 -22.82 10.85 9.74
CA THR A 3 -23.67 11.28 8.64
C THR A 3 -23.30 12.71 8.29
N TYR A 4 -22.67 12.90 7.14
CA TYR A 4 -22.42 14.24 6.60
C TYR A 4 -23.73 14.86 6.15
N PRO A 5 -23.94 16.18 6.31
CA PRO A 5 -25.10 16.87 5.77
C PRO A 5 -25.22 16.57 4.26
N GLY A 6 -26.33 15.97 3.82
CA GLY A 6 -26.59 15.65 2.41
C GLY A 6 -26.26 14.23 1.93
N GLN A 7 -25.85 13.30 2.81
CA GLN A 7 -25.69 11.88 2.46
C GLN A 7 -27.03 11.13 2.45
N SER A 8 -27.88 11.37 1.45
CA SER A 8 -29.11 10.59 1.24
C SER A 8 -28.96 9.45 0.21
N VAL A 9 -27.85 9.39 -0.53
CA VAL A 9 -27.56 8.29 -1.47
C VAL A 9 -26.08 7.92 -1.39
N VAL A 10 -25.78 6.76 -0.80
CA VAL A 10 -24.45 6.13 -0.84
C VAL A 10 -24.47 5.16 -2.02
N ASP A 11 -23.48 5.25 -2.91
CA ASP A 11 -23.40 4.45 -4.15
C ASP A 11 -21.95 3.99 -4.36
N PRO A 12 -21.44 3.10 -3.48
CA PRO A 12 -20.03 2.74 -3.46
C PRO A 12 -19.65 1.96 -4.73
N ILE A 13 -18.42 2.16 -5.22
CA ILE A 13 -17.91 1.34 -6.33
C ILE A 13 -17.77 -0.10 -5.85
N THR A 14 -18.32 -1.03 -6.64
CA THR A 14 -18.22 -2.47 -6.38
C THR A 14 -16.76 -2.90 -6.25
N LEU A 15 -16.48 -3.69 -5.22
CA LEU A 15 -15.15 -4.16 -4.87
C LEU A 15 -15.18 -5.67 -4.64
N ASN A 16 -14.76 -6.44 -5.64
CA ASN A 16 -14.81 -7.91 -5.61
C ASN A 16 -13.48 -8.48 -5.10
N TRP A 17 -13.21 -8.40 -3.80
CA TRP A 17 -11.92 -8.83 -3.23
C TRP A 17 -11.51 -10.24 -3.68
N GLY A 18 -10.29 -10.37 -4.20
CA GLY A 18 -9.76 -11.63 -4.73
C GLY A 18 -10.12 -11.93 -6.18
N ALA A 19 -10.81 -11.06 -6.92
CA ALA A 19 -10.87 -11.22 -8.38
C ALA A 19 -9.48 -11.06 -9.01
N ALA A 20 -9.15 -11.93 -9.97
CA ALA A 20 -7.86 -11.96 -10.66
C ALA A 20 -7.73 -10.88 -11.74
N ASP A 21 -8.84 -10.48 -12.35
CA ASP A 21 -8.90 -9.37 -13.28
C ASP A 21 -9.08 -8.05 -12.50
N PRO A 22 -8.22 -7.04 -12.72
CA PRO A 22 -8.30 -5.79 -11.97
C PRO A 22 -9.58 -4.99 -12.24
N GLU A 23 -10.14 -5.02 -13.46
CA GLU A 23 -11.38 -4.31 -13.76
C GLU A 23 -12.57 -4.97 -13.05
N GLU A 24 -12.66 -6.30 -13.06
CA GLU A 24 -13.66 -7.04 -12.29
C GLU A 24 -13.48 -6.87 -10.78
N ARG A 25 -12.23 -6.78 -10.33
CA ARG A 25 -11.85 -6.54 -8.92
C ARG A 25 -12.32 -5.18 -8.44
N GLY A 26 -12.21 -4.16 -9.27
CA GLY A 26 -12.55 -2.77 -8.96
C GLY A 26 -11.50 -2.05 -8.10
N PRO A 27 -11.37 -0.71 -8.23
CA PRO A 27 -10.37 0.09 -7.53
C PRO A 27 -10.70 0.26 -6.05
N ILE A 28 -9.67 0.53 -5.26
CA ILE A 28 -9.82 0.96 -3.87
C ILE A 28 -9.99 2.47 -3.83
N VAL A 29 -11.06 2.90 -3.17
CA VAL A 29 -11.47 4.30 -3.12
C VAL A 29 -11.79 4.70 -1.70
N VAL A 30 -10.91 5.52 -1.11
CA VAL A 30 -11.04 6.02 0.26
C VAL A 30 -11.18 7.55 0.33
N SER A 31 -10.81 8.26 -0.73
CA SER A 31 -10.79 9.74 -0.75
C SER A 31 -12.17 10.35 -0.47
N ARG A 32 -12.17 11.47 0.25
CA ARG A 32 -13.38 12.15 0.76
C ARG A 32 -13.70 13.43 0.01
N SER A 33 -13.10 13.65 -1.15
CA SER A 33 -13.25 14.87 -1.96
C SER A 33 -14.16 14.65 -3.17
N GLY A 34 -14.92 15.69 -3.53
CA GLY A 34 -15.74 15.75 -4.75
C GLY A 34 -16.67 14.55 -4.96
N GLU A 35 -16.75 14.10 -6.21
CA GLU A 35 -17.57 12.94 -6.64
C GLU A 35 -17.19 11.63 -5.93
N THR A 36 -15.94 11.52 -5.48
CA THR A 36 -15.41 10.32 -4.82
C THR A 36 -16.12 10.05 -3.50
N LEU A 37 -16.60 11.09 -2.79
CA LEU A 37 -17.19 10.97 -1.46
C LEU A 37 -18.35 9.96 -1.39
N LYS A 38 -19.18 9.88 -2.44
CA LYS A 38 -20.34 8.96 -2.53
C LYS A 38 -19.97 7.56 -3.03
N LYS A 39 -18.78 7.43 -3.63
CA LYS A 39 -18.28 6.25 -4.34
C LYS A 39 -17.28 5.42 -3.53
N ARG A 40 -16.93 5.86 -2.31
CA ARG A 40 -15.96 5.20 -1.41
C ARG A 40 -16.36 3.76 -1.09
N ASN A 41 -15.39 2.86 -1.16
CA ASN A 41 -15.50 1.45 -0.79
C ASN A 41 -14.44 1.02 0.23
N ALA A 42 -13.76 1.98 0.86
CA ALA A 42 -12.78 1.75 1.91
C ALA A 42 -12.87 2.79 3.04
N ILE A 43 -12.49 2.34 4.24
CA ILE A 43 -12.35 3.14 5.47
C ILE A 43 -10.89 3.61 5.57
N GLY A 44 -10.63 4.75 6.21
CA GLY A 44 -9.27 5.22 6.47
C GLY A 44 -8.88 6.44 5.64
N ALA A 45 -7.60 6.51 5.27
CA ALA A 45 -7.04 7.51 4.38
C ALA A 45 -5.82 6.93 3.64
N HIS A 46 -5.50 7.49 2.47
CA HIS A 46 -4.23 7.23 1.81
C HIS A 46 -3.07 7.95 2.50
N GLY A 47 -1.86 7.44 2.31
CA GLY A 47 -0.62 7.96 2.85
C GLY A 47 -0.25 7.38 4.22
N GLY A 48 -0.94 6.33 4.70
CA GLY A 48 -0.65 5.68 5.98
C GLY A 48 -0.43 6.68 7.13
N SER A 49 0.70 6.55 7.83
CA SER A 49 1.12 7.48 8.89
C SER A 49 1.33 8.94 8.42
N TYR A 50 1.61 9.16 7.14
CA TYR A 50 1.75 10.51 6.58
C TYR A 50 0.42 11.24 6.34
N SER A 51 -0.72 10.54 6.43
CA SER A 51 -2.04 11.14 6.25
C SER A 51 -2.30 12.31 7.21
N VAL A 52 -1.76 12.24 8.44
CA VAL A 52 -1.84 13.33 9.43
C VAL A 52 -1.08 14.57 8.96
N TYR A 53 0.13 14.41 8.43
CA TYR A 53 0.91 15.54 7.89
C TYR A 53 0.23 16.15 6.66
N ASN A 54 -0.40 15.33 5.81
CA ASN A 54 -1.20 15.82 4.69
C ASN A 54 -2.38 16.69 5.19
N ALA A 55 -3.10 16.23 6.23
CA ALA A 55 -4.17 17.01 6.83
C ALA A 55 -3.68 18.34 7.43
N LEU A 56 -2.50 18.34 8.07
CA LEU A 56 -1.89 19.57 8.58
C LEU A 56 -1.49 20.54 7.47
N ALA A 57 -0.93 20.05 6.36
CA ALA A 57 -0.60 20.87 5.19
C ALA A 57 -1.85 21.49 4.56
N ILE A 58 -2.99 20.78 4.55
CA ILE A 58 -4.27 21.35 4.11
C ILE A 58 -4.76 22.42 5.09
N ALA A 59 -4.66 22.15 6.40
CA ALA A 59 -5.08 23.10 7.43
C ALA A 59 -4.23 24.37 7.47
N SER A 60 -2.93 24.27 7.19
CA SER A 60 -2.01 25.43 7.08
C SER A 60 -2.18 26.22 5.79
N GLY A 61 -2.87 25.65 4.78
CA GLY A 61 -3.04 26.25 3.46
C GLY A 61 -1.90 25.95 2.48
N ASP A 62 -0.94 25.10 2.85
CA ASP A 62 0.16 24.68 1.98
C ASP A 62 -0.28 23.67 0.91
N LEU A 63 -1.42 22.99 1.11
CA LEU A 63 -2.02 22.07 0.15
C LEU A 63 -3.52 22.38 -0.03
N PRO A 64 -4.06 22.43 -1.25
CA PRO A 64 -5.49 22.68 -1.44
C PRO A 64 -6.35 21.48 -0.95
N PRO A 65 -7.55 21.70 -0.38
CA PRO A 65 -8.41 20.63 0.13
C PRO A 65 -8.86 19.61 -0.91
N ASP A 66 -8.92 20.01 -2.18
CA ASP A 66 -9.26 19.18 -3.34
C ASP A 66 -8.03 18.71 -4.13
N PHE A 67 -6.84 18.78 -3.52
CA PHE A 67 -5.60 18.32 -4.14
C PHE A 67 -5.72 16.89 -4.68
N LYS A 68 -5.48 16.77 -5.99
CA LYS A 68 -5.34 15.49 -6.69
C LYS A 68 -3.90 15.33 -7.16
N PRO A 69 -3.23 14.22 -6.80
CA PRO A 69 -1.90 13.92 -7.34
C PRO A 69 -1.95 13.80 -8.87
N ASP A 70 -0.86 14.23 -9.52
CA ASP A 70 -0.66 14.01 -10.95
C ASP A 70 0.03 12.65 -11.17
N PHE A 71 -0.64 11.75 -11.88
CA PHE A 71 -0.13 10.41 -12.19
C PHE A 71 0.52 10.30 -13.58
N ARG A 72 0.82 11.43 -14.24
CA ARG A 72 1.63 11.40 -15.47
C ARG A 72 3.02 10.84 -15.16
N ASN A 73 3.44 9.85 -15.94
CA ASN A 73 4.74 9.18 -15.80
C ASN A 73 4.98 8.52 -14.43
N THR A 74 3.93 8.16 -13.70
CA THR A 74 4.04 7.41 -12.43
C THR A 74 3.84 5.90 -12.63
N GLN A 75 3.94 5.39 -13.86
CA GLN A 75 3.90 3.95 -14.11
C GLN A 75 5.12 3.29 -13.44
N PRO A 76 4.98 2.04 -12.97
CA PRO A 76 6.08 1.36 -12.31
C PRO A 76 7.27 1.18 -13.27
N THR A 77 8.49 1.28 -12.75
CA THR A 77 9.72 1.11 -13.56
C THR A 77 9.94 -0.32 -14.06
N PHE A 78 9.11 -1.24 -13.59
CA PHE A 78 9.06 -2.64 -13.99
C PHE A 78 7.61 -3.15 -13.92
N ASP A 79 7.16 -3.91 -14.92
CA ASP A 79 5.82 -4.52 -14.98
C ASP A 79 5.87 -5.95 -14.43
N PHE A 80 5.48 -6.13 -13.18
CA PHE A 80 5.49 -7.45 -12.54
C PHE A 80 4.39 -8.33 -13.15
N PRO A 81 4.70 -9.59 -13.52
CA PRO A 81 3.68 -10.51 -14.02
C PRO A 81 2.67 -10.82 -12.91
N ILE A 82 1.38 -10.81 -13.28
CA ILE A 82 0.28 -11.19 -12.39
C ILE A 82 0.55 -12.60 -11.86
N GLN A 83 0.45 -12.75 -10.55
CA GLN A 83 0.59 -14.04 -9.88
C GLN A 83 -0.78 -14.63 -9.56
N PRO A 84 -0.97 -15.96 -9.66
CA PRO A 84 -2.25 -16.60 -9.28
C PRO A 84 -2.74 -16.23 -7.88
N ALA A 85 -1.81 -16.00 -6.94
CA ALA A 85 -2.13 -15.61 -5.57
C ALA A 85 -2.77 -14.21 -5.44
N TRP A 86 -2.67 -13.35 -6.46
CA TRP A 86 -3.31 -12.02 -6.46
C TRP A 86 -4.83 -12.13 -6.62
N GLY A 87 -5.31 -13.17 -7.30
CA GLY A 87 -6.71 -13.51 -7.49
C GLY A 87 -7.24 -14.52 -6.48
N ASP A 88 -6.65 -14.61 -5.29
CA ASP A 88 -7.15 -15.46 -4.21
C ASP A 88 -7.44 -14.60 -2.98
N ALA A 89 -8.73 -14.50 -2.64
CA ALA A 89 -9.22 -13.67 -1.54
C ALA A 89 -8.61 -14.02 -0.17
N SER A 90 -8.05 -15.23 -0.01
CA SER A 90 -7.48 -15.72 1.25
C SER A 90 -5.96 -15.51 1.36
N LYS A 91 -5.25 -15.33 0.23
CA LYS A 91 -3.78 -15.31 0.20
C LYS A 91 -3.22 -13.95 0.58
N ILE A 92 -3.76 -12.90 -0.03
CA ILE A 92 -3.36 -11.51 0.20
C ILE A 92 -4.53 -10.77 0.83
N VAL A 93 -4.39 -10.40 2.11
CA VAL A 93 -5.47 -9.77 2.91
C VAL A 93 -5.05 -8.44 3.57
N ALA A 94 -3.79 -8.04 3.42
CA ALA A 94 -3.22 -6.85 4.05
C ALA A 94 -2.47 -5.94 3.05
N MET A 95 -2.63 -6.19 1.75
CA MET A 95 -2.03 -5.43 0.65
C MET A 95 -2.98 -5.44 -0.55
N ASP A 96 -2.99 -4.36 -1.34
CA ASP A 96 -3.65 -4.31 -2.64
C ASP A 96 -2.66 -4.72 -3.74
N PRO A 97 -2.79 -5.92 -4.35
CA PRO A 97 -1.84 -6.38 -5.35
C PRO A 97 -1.88 -5.55 -6.65
N PHE A 98 -2.98 -4.85 -6.96
CA PHE A 98 -3.13 -4.06 -8.18
C PHE A 98 -2.76 -2.57 -8.00
N GLY A 99 -2.50 -2.15 -6.77
CA GLY A 99 -2.23 -0.77 -6.40
C GLY A 99 -0.95 -0.16 -6.96
N HIS A 100 -0.13 -0.95 -7.67
CA HIS A 100 1.12 -0.52 -8.30
C HIS A 100 0.92 0.16 -9.66
N ASN A 101 -0.23 -0.01 -10.32
CA ASN A 101 -0.44 0.53 -11.67
C ASN A 101 -1.90 0.97 -11.92
N ILE A 102 -2.40 1.87 -11.07
CA ILE A 102 -3.79 2.37 -11.16
C ILE A 102 -4.10 3.07 -12.50
N ALA A 103 -3.10 3.70 -13.13
CA ALA A 103 -3.28 4.43 -14.38
C ALA A 103 -3.53 3.47 -15.56
N ARG A 104 -3.02 2.24 -15.48
CA ARG A 104 -3.30 1.17 -16.44
C ARG A 104 -4.66 0.53 -16.16
N TYR A 105 -4.89 0.12 -14.91
CA TYR A 105 -6.04 -0.72 -14.56
C TYR A 105 -7.35 0.06 -14.40
N TYR A 106 -7.29 1.32 -13.99
CA TYR A 106 -8.48 2.09 -13.59
C TYR A 106 -8.60 3.41 -14.35
N LYS A 107 -8.09 3.46 -15.58
CA LYS A 107 -8.12 4.66 -16.41
C LYS A 107 -9.52 5.24 -16.57
N THR A 108 -10.52 4.39 -16.87
CA THR A 108 -11.91 4.81 -17.02
C THR A 108 -12.45 5.49 -15.76
N HIS A 109 -12.09 4.98 -14.58
CA HIS A 109 -12.50 5.57 -13.31
C HIS A 109 -11.79 6.91 -13.05
N LEU A 110 -10.49 6.99 -13.31
CA LEU A 110 -9.71 8.23 -13.20
C LEU A 110 -10.26 9.32 -14.13
N ASP A 111 -10.55 8.97 -15.39
CA ASP A 111 -11.12 9.88 -16.39
C ASP A 111 -12.54 10.35 -16.01
N SER A 112 -13.30 9.55 -15.23
CA SER A 112 -14.59 9.94 -14.66
C SER A 112 -14.49 10.89 -13.46
N GLY A 113 -13.26 11.24 -13.05
CA GLY A 113 -12.99 12.22 -11.99
C GLY A 113 -12.80 11.63 -10.59
N LEU A 114 -12.80 10.29 -10.45
CA LEU A 114 -12.57 9.61 -9.18
C LEU A 114 -11.12 9.77 -8.71
N ASP A 115 -10.95 10.08 -7.43
CA ASP A 115 -9.64 10.15 -6.78
C ASP A 115 -9.20 8.77 -6.31
N ILE A 116 -8.58 8.02 -7.23
CA ILE A 116 -7.95 6.73 -6.99
C ILE A 116 -6.45 6.96 -6.89
N ARG A 117 -5.82 6.49 -5.80
CA ARG A 117 -4.37 6.67 -5.57
C ARG A 117 -3.66 5.32 -5.50
N PRO A 118 -2.41 5.23 -5.96
CA PRO A 118 -1.63 4.01 -5.86
C PRO A 118 -1.32 3.72 -4.39
N THR A 119 -1.37 2.44 -4.03
CA THR A 119 -0.96 1.92 -2.71
C THR A 119 0.41 1.23 -2.80
N ILE A 120 0.98 1.10 -3.99
CA ILE A 120 2.33 0.56 -4.21
C ILE A 120 3.09 1.49 -5.16
N ALA A 121 4.30 1.88 -4.78
CA ALA A 121 5.22 2.64 -5.62
C ALA A 121 6.45 1.80 -5.96
N ILE A 122 6.82 1.74 -7.25
CA ILE A 122 7.94 0.93 -7.75
C ILE A 122 8.94 1.83 -8.48
N THR A 123 10.11 2.01 -7.89
CA THR A 123 11.15 2.92 -8.40
C THR A 123 12.50 2.23 -8.53
N ARG A 124 13.38 2.78 -9.37
CA ARG A 124 14.80 2.41 -9.38
C ARG A 124 15.52 3.33 -8.42
N ALA A 125 16.39 2.76 -7.60
CA ALA A 125 17.20 3.51 -6.65
C ALA A 125 18.63 2.96 -6.63
N HIS A 126 19.54 3.78 -6.11
CA HIS A 126 20.87 3.33 -5.70
C HIS A 126 20.93 3.33 -4.17
N MET A 127 21.52 2.30 -3.60
CA MET A 127 21.74 2.19 -2.17
C MET A 127 23.21 1.91 -1.89
N ARG A 128 23.69 2.39 -0.77
CA ARG A 128 25.00 2.01 -0.24
C ARG A 128 24.79 1.26 1.06
N VAL A 129 25.30 0.03 1.11
CA VAL A 129 25.17 -0.88 2.26
C VAL A 129 26.58 -1.15 2.78
N SER A 130 26.82 -0.88 4.05
CA SER A 130 28.17 -0.97 4.65
C SER A 130 28.80 -2.35 4.45
N GLU A 131 28.02 -3.42 4.57
CA GLU A 131 28.48 -4.80 4.38
C GLU A 131 28.92 -5.07 2.93
N ILE A 132 28.31 -4.41 1.94
CA ILE A 132 28.73 -4.50 0.54
C ILE A 132 30.08 -3.81 0.35
N VAL A 133 30.26 -2.62 0.95
CA VAL A 133 31.54 -1.89 0.93
C VAL A 133 32.66 -2.76 1.50
N THR A 134 32.47 -3.31 2.70
CA THR A 134 33.46 -4.19 3.35
C THR A 134 33.72 -5.47 2.55
N SER A 135 32.70 -6.04 1.90
CA SER A 135 32.86 -7.23 1.05
C SER A 135 33.68 -6.93 -0.22
N ILE A 136 33.56 -5.73 -0.78
CA ILE A 136 34.37 -5.28 -1.92
C ILE A 136 35.82 -5.04 -1.48
N GLU A 137 36.03 -4.33 -0.37
CA GLU A 137 37.38 -4.04 0.16
C GLU A 137 38.17 -5.30 0.52
N SER A 138 37.49 -6.32 1.06
CA SER A 138 38.09 -7.61 1.38
C SER A 138 38.24 -8.55 0.17
N GLY A 139 37.77 -8.15 -1.01
CA GLY A 139 37.83 -8.95 -2.24
C GLY A 139 36.84 -10.12 -2.30
N GLN A 140 35.89 -10.21 -1.35
CA GLN A 140 34.84 -11.23 -1.35
C GLN A 140 33.75 -10.98 -2.40
N LEU A 141 33.52 -9.71 -2.75
CA LEU A 141 32.52 -9.28 -3.73
C LEU A 141 33.17 -8.46 -4.83
N GLN A 142 32.87 -8.79 -6.09
CA GLN A 142 33.38 -8.07 -7.25
C GLN A 142 32.39 -7.00 -7.70
N VAL A 143 32.93 -5.90 -8.22
CA VAL A 143 32.14 -4.86 -8.90
C VAL A 143 31.81 -5.35 -10.31
N ASP A 144 30.54 -5.58 -10.60
CA ASP A 144 30.07 -6.09 -11.90
C ASP A 144 29.61 -4.97 -12.86
N GLY A 145 29.53 -3.72 -12.37
CA GLY A 145 29.06 -2.56 -13.12
C GLY A 145 27.54 -2.56 -13.39
N ASN A 146 26.81 -3.53 -12.85
CA ASN A 146 25.38 -3.72 -13.09
C ASN A 146 24.57 -3.74 -11.78
N VAL A 147 24.79 -4.74 -10.94
CA VAL A 147 24.19 -4.81 -9.59
C VAL A 147 25.04 -4.01 -8.63
N VAL A 148 26.34 -4.31 -8.56
CA VAL A 148 27.34 -3.54 -7.81
C VAL A 148 28.01 -2.57 -8.80
N ILE A 149 27.65 -1.30 -8.70
CA ILE A 149 27.91 -0.31 -9.73
C ILE A 149 29.37 0.15 -9.71
N ASN A 150 29.94 0.31 -8.51
CA ASN A 150 31.27 0.90 -8.33
C ASN A 150 31.98 0.39 -7.07
N LYS A 151 33.24 0.82 -6.88
CA LYS A 151 34.08 0.39 -5.76
C LYS A 151 33.66 1.01 -4.42
N GLU A 152 32.90 2.10 -4.49
CA GLU A 152 32.32 2.77 -3.33
C GLU A 152 31.14 2.00 -2.73
N GLY A 153 30.73 0.88 -3.35
CA GLY A 153 29.69 -0.02 -2.87
C GLY A 153 28.28 0.44 -3.18
N ASP A 154 28.10 1.27 -4.22
CA ASP A 154 26.76 1.60 -4.72
C ASP A 154 26.12 0.39 -5.40
N VAL A 155 24.89 0.11 -5.02
CA VAL A 155 24.12 -1.03 -5.50
C VAL A 155 22.84 -0.57 -6.16
N ARG A 156 22.59 -1.05 -7.37
CA ARG A 156 21.33 -0.82 -8.08
C ARG A 156 20.24 -1.71 -7.49
N VAL A 157 19.15 -1.09 -7.08
CA VAL A 157 17.99 -1.80 -6.54
C VAL A 157 16.69 -1.34 -7.22
N THR A 158 15.73 -2.25 -7.29
CA THR A 158 14.32 -1.88 -7.47
C THR A 158 13.70 -1.76 -6.09
N LYS A 159 13.21 -0.56 -5.74
CA LYS A 159 12.52 -0.28 -4.49
C LYS A 159 11.01 -0.40 -4.71
N VAL A 160 10.35 -1.16 -3.85
CA VAL A 160 8.89 -1.27 -3.79
C VAL A 160 8.45 -0.75 -2.43
N ALA A 161 7.70 0.35 -2.38
CA ALA A 161 7.07 0.85 -1.17
C ALA A 161 5.58 0.51 -1.20
N VAL A 162 5.06 -0.09 -0.15
CA VAL A 162 3.70 -0.65 -0.08
C VAL A 162 2.97 -0.08 1.12
N GLU A 163 1.82 0.54 0.85
CA GLU A 163 0.84 0.99 1.83
C GLU A 163 -0.05 -0.19 2.28
N PRO A 164 -0.36 -0.32 3.58
CA PRO A 164 -1.24 -1.37 4.06
C PRO A 164 -2.67 -1.15 3.58
N VAL A 165 -3.25 -2.22 3.03
CA VAL A 165 -4.67 -2.26 2.63
C VAL A 165 -5.27 -3.54 3.16
N TRP A 166 -6.11 -3.41 4.17
CA TRP A 166 -6.66 -4.55 4.88
C TRP A 166 -8.03 -4.94 4.34
N PHE A 167 -8.17 -6.19 3.95
CA PHE A 167 -9.47 -6.83 3.77
C PHE A 167 -9.90 -7.41 5.11
N LEU A 168 -10.81 -6.71 5.80
CA LEU A 168 -11.20 -6.97 7.18
C LEU A 168 -11.66 -8.41 7.44
N PRO A 169 -12.48 -9.06 6.57
CA PRO A 169 -12.82 -10.48 6.75
C PRO A 169 -11.58 -11.39 6.73
N GLY A 170 -10.65 -11.11 5.82
CA GLY A 170 -9.40 -11.85 5.70
C GLY A 170 -8.47 -11.65 6.89
N VAL A 171 -8.34 -10.41 7.39
CA VAL A 171 -7.55 -10.12 8.59
C VAL A 171 -8.15 -10.81 9.82
N ALA A 172 -9.46 -10.73 10.01
CA ALA A 172 -10.15 -11.41 11.12
C ALA A 172 -9.88 -12.93 11.11
N ALA A 173 -9.95 -13.55 9.93
CA ALA A 173 -9.61 -14.96 9.75
C ALA A 173 -8.14 -15.28 10.10
N ARG A 174 -7.18 -14.40 9.79
CA ARG A 174 -5.76 -14.58 10.17
C ARG A 174 -5.53 -14.52 11.67
N PHE A 175 -6.30 -13.70 12.38
CA PHE A 175 -6.27 -13.61 13.84
C PHE A 175 -7.17 -14.64 14.54
N ASN A 176 -7.92 -15.44 13.78
CA ASN A 176 -8.88 -16.41 14.30
C ASN A 176 -9.91 -15.76 15.25
N VAL A 177 -10.46 -14.62 14.84
CA VAL A 177 -11.49 -13.87 15.56
C VAL A 177 -12.68 -13.56 14.64
N ASP A 178 -13.84 -13.30 15.25
CA ASP A 178 -14.98 -12.75 14.52
C ASP A 178 -14.67 -11.35 13.97
N GLU A 179 -15.17 -11.05 12.76
CA GLU A 179 -14.91 -9.77 12.09
C GLU A 179 -15.52 -8.58 12.85
N GLY A 180 -16.70 -8.75 13.42
CA GLY A 180 -17.36 -7.72 14.24
C GLY A 180 -16.56 -7.42 15.51
N VAL A 181 -16.00 -8.47 16.15
CA VAL A 181 -15.09 -8.32 17.29
C VAL A 181 -13.81 -7.58 16.89
N LEU A 182 -13.18 -7.96 15.77
CA LEU A 182 -12.00 -7.26 15.25
C LEU A 182 -12.28 -5.77 15.02
N ARG A 183 -13.35 -5.45 14.28
CA ARG A 183 -13.73 -4.06 13.95
C ARG A 183 -14.00 -3.22 15.20
N ARG A 184 -14.72 -3.80 16.16
CA ARG A 184 -15.02 -3.13 17.43
C ARG A 184 -13.75 -2.87 18.23
N ALA A 185 -12.86 -3.85 18.33
CA ALA A 185 -11.57 -3.69 19.00
C ALA A 185 -10.73 -2.60 18.32
N LEU A 186 -10.63 -2.61 16.98
CA LEU A 186 -9.94 -1.55 16.24
C LEU A 186 -10.54 -0.17 16.54
N PHE A 187 -11.85 -0.01 16.59
CA PHE A 187 -12.49 1.26 16.92
C PHE A 187 -12.22 1.69 18.38
N GLU A 188 -12.51 0.81 19.35
CA GLU A 188 -12.45 1.14 20.78
C GLU A 188 -11.00 1.39 21.26
N PHE A 189 -10.06 0.54 20.85
CA PHE A 189 -8.66 0.61 21.30
C PHE A 189 -7.78 1.54 20.45
N THR A 190 -8.33 2.21 19.43
CA THR A 190 -7.67 3.34 18.73
C THR A 190 -8.29 4.69 19.08
N GLY A 191 -8.92 4.78 20.26
CA GLY A 191 -9.48 6.04 20.79
C GLY A 191 -10.76 6.49 20.08
N GLY A 192 -11.54 5.55 19.52
CA GLY A 192 -12.74 5.85 18.75
C GLY A 192 -12.44 6.38 17.34
N SER A 193 -11.23 6.13 16.83
CA SER A 193 -10.86 6.49 15.45
C SER A 193 -11.64 5.65 14.44
N TYR A 194 -11.99 6.26 13.30
CA TYR A 194 -12.72 5.61 12.20
C TYR A 194 -14.04 4.93 12.63
N PRO A 195 -15.09 5.69 13.03
CA PRO A 195 -16.37 5.12 13.44
C PRO A 195 -17.04 4.24 12.37
N GLU A 196 -16.68 4.43 11.09
CA GLU A 196 -17.11 3.59 9.97
C GLU A 196 -16.78 2.09 10.18
N LEU A 197 -15.76 1.74 10.98
CA LEU A 197 -15.48 0.34 11.34
C LEU A 197 -16.67 -0.35 12.00
N VAL A 198 -17.47 0.39 12.78
CA VAL A 198 -18.68 -0.10 13.46
C VAL A 198 -19.95 0.26 12.68
N THR A 199 -20.02 1.48 12.12
CA THR A 199 -21.26 1.97 11.50
C THR A 199 -21.45 1.54 10.04
N ARG A 200 -20.42 1.00 9.39
CA ARG A 200 -20.42 0.57 7.97
C ARG A 200 -19.89 -0.86 7.83
N PRO A 201 -20.63 -1.87 8.33
CA PRO A 201 -20.25 -3.27 8.17
C PRO A 201 -20.28 -3.73 6.71
N ASP A 202 -20.93 -2.98 5.82
CA ASP A 202 -20.94 -3.20 4.38
C ASP A 202 -19.61 -2.85 3.68
N VAL A 203 -18.71 -2.12 4.35
CA VAL A 203 -17.39 -1.75 3.82
C VAL A 203 -16.32 -2.67 4.40
N ASN A 204 -15.75 -3.52 3.55
CA ASN A 204 -14.81 -4.58 3.95
C ASN A 204 -13.33 -4.21 3.86
N VAL A 205 -13.00 -3.02 3.36
CA VAL A 205 -11.61 -2.58 3.22
C VAL A 205 -11.28 -1.42 4.15
N PHE A 206 -10.11 -1.50 4.76
CA PHE A 206 -9.57 -0.49 5.66
C PHE A 206 -8.12 -0.17 5.28
N LEU A 207 -7.80 1.12 5.18
CA LEU A 207 -6.43 1.62 5.06
C LEU A 207 -6.01 2.16 6.42
N PRO A 208 -5.38 1.33 7.28
CA PRO A 208 -4.94 1.77 8.59
C PRO A 208 -3.80 2.80 8.47
N PRO A 209 -3.75 3.84 9.33
CA PRO A 209 -2.71 4.85 9.31
C PRO A 209 -1.42 4.35 10.00
N ILE A 210 -0.93 3.18 9.58
CA ILE A 210 0.27 2.52 10.14
C ILE A 210 1.41 2.54 9.12
N GLY A 211 2.61 2.16 9.58
CA GLY A 211 3.77 1.95 8.72
C GLY A 211 3.50 0.90 7.64
N GLY A 212 4.01 1.17 6.43
CA GLY A 212 3.96 0.24 5.33
C GLY A 212 5.11 -0.76 5.36
N LEU A 213 5.31 -1.46 4.24
CA LEU A 213 6.53 -2.25 4.03
C LEU A 213 7.32 -1.70 2.85
N THR A 214 8.63 -1.90 2.89
CA THR A 214 9.53 -1.59 1.78
C THR A 214 10.31 -2.83 1.39
N VAL A 215 10.34 -3.15 0.10
CA VAL A 215 11.16 -4.22 -0.47
C VAL A 215 12.25 -3.60 -1.33
N TYR A 216 13.48 -4.06 -1.13
CA TYR A 216 14.61 -3.75 -2.01
C TYR A 216 15.01 -5.02 -2.75
N ILE A 217 14.84 -5.01 -4.07
CA ILE A 217 15.21 -6.12 -4.94
C ILE A 217 16.59 -5.83 -5.52
N PHE A 218 17.55 -6.68 -5.17
CA PHE A 218 18.91 -6.65 -5.67
C PHE A 218 18.99 -7.54 -6.91
N GLY A 219 19.39 -6.98 -8.05
CA GLY A 219 19.37 -7.69 -9.33
C GLY A 219 18.04 -7.56 -10.11
N PRO A 220 17.80 -8.44 -11.10
CA PRO A 220 16.69 -8.31 -12.05
C PRO A 220 15.33 -8.65 -11.39
N PRO A 221 14.37 -7.70 -11.31
CA PRO A 221 13.06 -7.95 -10.70
C PRO A 221 12.21 -8.97 -11.46
N GLU A 222 12.49 -9.20 -12.75
CA GLU A 222 11.84 -10.20 -13.60
C GLU A 222 11.94 -11.61 -13.02
N ARG A 223 13.05 -11.90 -12.32
CA ARG A 223 13.39 -13.24 -11.83
C ARG A 223 12.77 -13.57 -10.47
N VAL A 224 12.11 -12.61 -9.81
CA VAL A 224 11.56 -12.81 -8.46
C VAL A 224 10.48 -13.88 -8.42
N SER A 225 9.73 -14.05 -9.52
CA SER A 225 8.69 -15.09 -9.63
C SER A 225 9.15 -16.37 -10.33
N ASP A 226 10.41 -16.46 -10.77
CA ASP A 226 10.93 -17.62 -11.49
C ASP A 226 11.35 -18.73 -10.50
N PRO A 227 10.69 -19.90 -10.50
CA PRO A 227 11.02 -21.00 -9.59
C PRO A 227 12.40 -21.63 -9.86
N ASN A 228 13.03 -21.34 -10.99
CA ASN A 228 14.37 -21.84 -11.33
C ASN A 228 15.49 -20.95 -10.80
N VAL A 229 15.17 -19.79 -10.24
CA VAL A 229 16.15 -18.85 -9.70
C VAL A 229 16.22 -18.97 -8.18
N LYS A 230 17.43 -19.11 -7.65
CA LYS A 230 17.65 -19.09 -6.20
C LYS A 230 17.55 -17.66 -5.70
N LEU A 231 16.64 -17.44 -4.76
CA LEU A 231 16.45 -16.16 -4.09
C LEU A 231 16.96 -16.24 -2.65
N ALA A 232 17.55 -15.15 -2.18
CA ALA A 232 17.83 -14.93 -0.77
C ALA A 232 16.90 -13.81 -0.28
N LEU A 233 16.17 -14.06 0.80
CA LEU A 233 15.28 -13.09 1.42
C LEU A 233 15.75 -12.81 2.84
N ARG A 234 15.96 -11.53 3.15
CA ARG A 234 16.14 -11.04 4.51
C ARG A 234 14.91 -10.23 4.87
N VAL A 235 14.20 -10.67 5.90
CA VAL A 235 13.12 -9.89 6.51
C VAL A 235 13.69 -9.21 7.74
N HIS A 236 13.41 -7.93 7.90
CA HIS A 236 13.71 -7.16 9.09
C HIS A 236 12.48 -6.35 9.43
N ASP A 237 12.16 -6.29 10.72
CA ASP A 237 11.09 -5.42 11.18
C ASP A 237 11.57 -3.97 11.12
N GLU A 238 10.74 -3.07 10.60
CA GLU A 238 11.08 -1.66 10.58
C GLU A 238 10.90 -1.11 12.00
N CYS A 239 12.01 -0.94 12.73
CA CYS A 239 12.02 -0.29 14.04
C CYS A 239 11.60 1.19 13.94
N ASN A 240 10.30 1.44 13.77
CA ASN A 240 9.72 2.77 13.68
C ASN A 240 9.52 3.44 15.06
N GLY A 241 9.89 2.77 16.16
CA GLY A 241 9.77 3.31 17.50
C GLY A 241 9.96 2.28 18.60
N SER A 242 11.07 1.53 18.57
CA SER A 242 11.40 0.47 19.52
C SER A 242 10.93 0.79 20.95
N ASP A 243 9.82 0.17 21.36
CA ASP A 243 9.36 -0.01 22.74
C ASP A 243 9.15 1.21 23.63
N VAL A 244 8.82 2.39 23.10
CA VAL A 244 8.77 3.56 23.99
C VAL A 244 7.56 3.60 24.94
N PHE A 245 6.38 3.00 24.66
CA PHE A 245 5.24 3.01 25.62
C PHE A 245 4.19 1.88 25.48
N GLN A 246 4.57 0.62 25.30
CA GLN A 246 3.72 -0.54 25.65
C GLN A 246 4.56 -1.84 25.57
N SER A 247 5.38 -2.04 26.59
CA SER A 247 6.28 -3.18 26.70
C SER A 247 5.54 -4.39 27.29
N ASP A 248 4.76 -5.07 26.45
CA ASP A 248 4.26 -6.45 26.63
C ASP A 248 3.52 -6.98 25.39
#